data_AF-A0A2P8GYX6-F1
#
_entry.id   AF-A0A2P8GYX6-F1
#
_cell.length_a   1.000
_cell.length_b   1.000
_cell.length_c   1.000
_cell.angle_alpha   90.00
_cell.angle_beta   90.00
_cell.angle_gamma   90.00
#
_symmetry.space_group_name_H-M   'P 1'
#
loop_
_entity.id
_entity.type
_entity.pdbx_description
1 polymer ?
#
loop_
_entity_poly.entity_id
_entity_poly.type
_entity_poly.pdbx_seq_one_letter_code
_entity_poly.pdbx_strand_id
1 'polypeptide(L)'
;MATAIAFTVLLGLLAVFQIALASGAPWGRFAWGGRHREALPRRLRIASAVSVLVCIVLALPALDLAGIIDIVPNAVSRVAAWVVFGYLCIGVVMNAVSRSRPERVVMTPLAAVLALLAFVVALTGPVSHEFRGMVLDQGDGPVFCDTIMESYPPQCGSLSPDVVGWQWDSLAGVEESDGIRWGEYSFDGVIDGDTLFVSEREPRPLP
;
A
#
# COMPACT_ATOMS: atom_id res chain seq x y z
N MET A 1 5.88 5.34 1.99
CA MET A 1 4.90 6.09 1.15
C MET A 1 5.44 6.50 -0.23
N ALA A 2 6.52 7.30 -0.34
CA ALA A 2 7.01 7.81 -1.64
C ALA A 2 7.27 6.71 -2.70
N THR A 3 7.87 5.58 -2.30
CA THR A 3 8.14 4.43 -3.18
C THR A 3 6.86 3.84 -3.78
N ALA A 4 5.81 3.64 -2.97
CA ALA A 4 4.53 3.11 -3.41
C ALA A 4 3.82 4.04 -4.39
N ILE A 5 3.89 5.36 -4.13
CA ILE A 5 3.36 6.38 -5.05
C ILE A 5 4.12 6.34 -6.37
N ALA A 6 5.45 6.35 -6.35
CA ALA A 6 6.26 6.28 -7.57
C ALA A 6 5.98 5.01 -8.39
N PHE A 7 5.85 3.86 -7.72
CA PHE A 7 5.49 2.59 -8.33
C PHE A 7 4.11 2.66 -9.00
N THR A 8 3.11 3.17 -8.29
CA THR A 8 1.74 3.31 -8.78
C THR A 8 1.65 4.27 -9.96
N VAL A 9 2.36 5.41 -9.91
CA VAL A 9 2.41 6.38 -11.01
C VAL A 9 3.02 5.74 -12.26
N LEU A 10 4.12 5.00 -12.14
CA LEU A 10 4.74 4.33 -13.28
C LEU A 10 3.83 3.24 -13.87
N LEU A 11 3.13 2.46 -13.05
CA LEU A 11 2.11 1.52 -13.51
C LEU A 11 0.93 2.23 -14.17
N GLY A 12 0.51 3.38 -13.66
CA GLY A 12 -0.53 4.22 -14.26
C GLY A 12 -0.13 4.75 -15.64
N LEU A 13 1.09 5.23 -15.81
CA LEU A 13 1.65 5.62 -17.11
C LEU A 13 1.70 4.43 -18.08
N LEU A 14 2.10 3.26 -17.59
CA LEU A 14 2.08 2.03 -18.39
C LEU A 14 0.64 1.63 -18.79
N ALA A 15 -0.33 1.78 -17.89
CA ALA A 15 -1.73 1.53 -18.18
C ALA A 15 -2.27 2.48 -19.25
N VAL A 16 -1.94 3.78 -19.19
CA VAL A 16 -2.28 4.76 -20.24
C VAL A 16 -1.67 4.35 -21.59
N PHE A 17 -0.41 3.89 -21.60
CA PHE A 17 0.23 3.36 -22.80
C PHE A 17 -0.52 2.12 -23.34
N GLN A 18 -0.96 1.19 -22.48
CA GLN A 18 -1.74 0.03 -22.88
C GLN A 18 -3.13 0.39 -23.42
N ILE A 19 -3.78 1.41 -22.86
CA ILE A 19 -5.05 1.96 -23.38
C ILE A 19 -4.85 2.52 -24.78
N ALA A 20 -3.78 3.30 -25.00
CA ALA A 20 -3.46 3.82 -26.33
C ALA A 20 -3.24 2.70 -27.36
N LEU A 21 -2.52 1.62 -26.98
CA LEU A 21 -2.33 0.44 -27.81
C LEU A 21 -3.64 -0.29 -28.11
N ALA A 22 -4.52 -0.45 -27.12
CA ALA A 22 -5.83 -1.07 -27.27
C ALA A 22 -6.74 -0.26 -28.23
N SER A 23 -6.64 1.07 -28.17
CA SER A 23 -7.35 2.01 -29.05
C SER A 23 -6.76 2.07 -30.48
N GLY A 24 -5.58 1.49 -30.70
CA GLY A 24 -4.95 1.38 -32.03
C GLY A 24 -3.88 2.42 -32.33
N ALA A 25 -3.28 3.06 -31.32
CA ALA A 25 -2.12 3.92 -31.51
C ALA A 25 -0.96 3.16 -32.21
N PRO A 26 -0.19 3.82 -33.11
CA PRO A 26 0.88 3.20 -33.89
C PRO A 26 2.18 3.04 -33.08
N TRP A 27 2.08 2.53 -31.85
CA TRP A 27 3.21 2.36 -30.92
C TRP A 27 3.55 0.89 -30.66
N GLY A 28 3.04 -0.03 -31.49
CA GLY A 28 3.28 -1.47 -31.36
C GLY A 28 4.76 -1.87 -31.37
N ARG A 29 5.67 -1.04 -31.91
CA ARG A 29 7.12 -1.28 -31.89
C ARG A 29 7.72 -1.39 -30.48
N PHE A 30 7.06 -0.79 -29.48
CA PHE A 30 7.51 -0.77 -28.08
C PHE A 30 6.92 -1.88 -27.23
N ALA A 31 6.02 -2.71 -27.77
CA ALA A 31 5.30 -3.74 -27.02
C ALA A 31 5.20 -5.05 -27.80
N TRP A 32 4.86 -6.14 -27.09
CA TRP A 32 4.54 -7.44 -27.68
C TRP A 32 5.64 -7.98 -28.64
N GLY A 33 6.91 -7.75 -28.32
CA GLY A 33 8.05 -8.20 -29.14
C GLY A 33 8.40 -7.28 -30.32
N GLY A 34 7.73 -6.13 -30.47
CA GLY A 34 7.96 -5.13 -31.52
C GLY A 34 7.73 -5.63 -32.96
N ARG A 35 6.99 -6.73 -33.13
CA ARG A 35 6.70 -7.34 -34.45
C ARG A 35 5.78 -6.49 -35.33
N HIS A 36 4.96 -5.64 -34.72
CA HIS A 36 4.01 -4.77 -35.41
C HIS A 36 4.44 -3.32 -35.18
N ARG A 37 5.02 -2.66 -36.19
CA ARG A 37 5.52 -1.28 -36.05
C ARG A 37 4.40 -0.24 -36.00
N GLU A 38 3.25 -0.60 -36.54
CA GLU A 38 2.05 0.24 -36.65
C GLU A 38 1.01 -0.17 -35.60
N ALA A 39 -0.27 0.05 -35.88
CA ALA A 39 -1.36 -0.34 -34.99
C ALA A 39 -1.41 -1.87 -34.80
N LEU A 40 -1.65 -2.30 -33.56
CA LEU A 40 -1.71 -3.72 -33.22
C LEU A 40 -2.92 -4.42 -33.87
N PRO A 41 -2.81 -5.72 -34.25
CA PRO A 41 -3.96 -6.53 -34.64
C PRO A 41 -4.93 -6.73 -33.48
N ARG A 42 -6.21 -7.01 -33.77
CA ARG A 42 -7.30 -7.09 -32.77
C ARG A 42 -6.97 -7.94 -31.53
N ARG A 43 -6.30 -9.09 -31.72
CA ARG A 43 -5.92 -9.98 -30.62
C ARG A 43 -4.97 -9.32 -29.61
N LEU A 44 -3.97 -8.58 -30.10
CA LEU A 44 -3.01 -7.88 -29.23
C LEU A 44 -3.60 -6.61 -28.62
N ARG A 45 -4.62 -6.00 -29.23
CA ARG A 45 -5.40 -4.92 -28.60
C ARG A 45 -6.18 -5.40 -27.39
N ILE A 46 -6.82 -6.57 -27.49
CA ILE A 46 -7.50 -7.21 -26.35
C ILE A 46 -6.47 -7.56 -25.27
N ALA A 47 -5.32 -8.12 -25.65
CA ALA A 47 -4.24 -8.39 -24.71
C ALA A 47 -3.76 -7.11 -23.99
N SER A 48 -3.62 -6.00 -24.71
CA SER A 48 -3.32 -4.69 -24.10
C SER A 48 -4.41 -4.21 -23.14
N ALA A 49 -5.70 -4.39 -23.48
CA ALA A 49 -6.79 -4.08 -22.56
C ALA A 49 -6.74 -4.93 -21.27
N VAL A 50 -6.41 -6.21 -21.38
CA VAL A 50 -6.19 -7.09 -20.22
C VAL A 50 -4.97 -6.63 -19.40
N SER A 51 -3.89 -6.20 -20.05
CA SER A 51 -2.71 -5.67 -19.36
C SER A 51 -3.00 -4.44 -18.51
N VAL A 52 -4.02 -3.63 -18.84
CA VAL A 52 -4.48 -2.52 -17.99
C VAL A 52 -4.98 -3.05 -16.65
N LEU A 53 -5.80 -4.11 -16.67
CA LEU A 53 -6.32 -4.74 -15.44
C LEU A 53 -5.19 -5.34 -14.62
N VAL A 54 -4.21 -5.96 -15.29
CA VAL A 54 -2.99 -6.45 -14.61
C VAL A 54 -2.25 -5.30 -13.92
N CYS A 55 -2.03 -4.16 -14.58
CA CYS A 55 -1.37 -3.01 -13.95
C CYS A 55 -2.12 -2.52 -12.70
N ILE A 56 -3.47 -2.50 -12.74
CA ILE A 56 -4.29 -2.14 -11.58
C ILE A 56 -4.06 -3.13 -10.43
N VAL A 57 -4.18 -4.43 -10.70
CA VAL A 57 -3.98 -5.48 -9.68
C VAL A 57 -2.59 -5.43 -9.06
N LEU A 58 -1.54 -5.19 -9.88
CA LEU A 58 -0.18 -5.07 -9.38
C LEU A 58 0.03 -3.85 -8.46
N ALA A 59 -0.75 -2.78 -8.62
CA ALA A 59 -0.65 -1.58 -7.80
C ALA A 59 -1.31 -1.73 -6.42
N LEU A 60 -2.33 -2.60 -6.28
CA LEU A 60 -3.12 -2.70 -5.05
C LEU A 60 -2.28 -2.99 -3.80
N PRO A 61 -1.37 -3.98 -3.76
CA PRO A 61 -0.60 -4.26 -2.55
C PRO A 61 0.30 -3.09 -2.13
N ALA A 62 0.79 -2.31 -3.09
CA ALA A 62 1.63 -1.15 -2.80
C ALA A 62 0.82 0.01 -2.20
N LEU A 63 -0.40 0.24 -2.68
CA LEU A 63 -1.32 1.25 -2.13
C LEU A 63 -1.81 0.88 -0.74
N ASP A 64 -2.11 -0.41 -0.55
CA ASP A 64 -2.62 -0.98 0.70
C ASP A 64 -1.54 -0.90 1.81
N LEU A 65 -0.33 -1.40 1.55
CA LEU A 65 0.81 -1.25 2.47
C LEU A 65 1.23 0.22 2.71
N ALA A 66 0.83 1.14 1.83
CA ALA A 66 1.08 2.57 2.03
C ALA A 66 0.01 3.26 2.89
N GLY A 67 -1.04 2.55 3.31
CA GLY A 67 -2.17 3.09 4.08
C GLY A 67 -3.10 3.98 3.26
N ILE A 68 -3.06 3.88 1.92
CA ILE A 68 -3.92 4.70 1.03
C ILE A 68 -5.28 4.04 0.82
N ILE A 69 -5.29 2.72 0.81
CA ILE A 69 -6.48 1.86 0.76
C ILE A 69 -6.32 0.80 1.84
N ASP A 70 -7.43 0.20 2.26
CA ASP A 70 -7.44 -0.94 3.19
C ASP A 70 -8.45 -1.96 2.65
N ILE A 71 -7.95 -2.96 1.91
CA ILE A 71 -8.78 -3.97 1.22
C ILE A 71 -8.61 -5.35 1.85
N VAL A 72 -7.38 -5.71 2.20
CA VAL A 72 -7.03 -7.03 2.74
C VAL A 72 -6.02 -6.87 3.86
N PRO A 73 -5.89 -7.88 4.75
CA PRO A 73 -4.94 -7.78 5.84
C PRO A 73 -3.50 -7.52 5.37
N ASN A 74 -2.77 -6.71 6.13
CA ASN A 74 -1.39 -6.31 5.82
C ASN A 74 -0.45 -7.49 5.53
N ALA A 75 -0.68 -8.64 6.18
CA ALA A 75 0.07 -9.86 5.92
C ALA A 75 -0.12 -10.38 4.48
N VAL A 76 -1.35 -10.33 3.98
CA VAL A 76 -1.71 -10.72 2.61
C VAL A 76 -1.08 -9.75 1.61
N SER A 77 -1.20 -8.44 1.83
CA SER A 77 -0.60 -7.42 0.98
C SER A 77 0.93 -7.53 0.93
N ARG A 78 1.57 -7.90 2.05
CA ARG A 78 3.03 -8.16 2.10
C ARG A 78 3.43 -9.34 1.22
N VAL A 79 2.71 -10.47 1.31
CA VAL A 79 2.96 -11.64 0.45
C VAL A 79 2.71 -11.28 -1.02
N ALA A 80 1.61 -10.58 -1.30
CA ALA A 80 1.27 -10.13 -2.66
C ALA A 80 2.35 -9.21 -3.24
N ALA A 81 2.93 -8.30 -2.46
CA ALA A 81 4.03 -7.44 -2.92
C ALA A 81 5.27 -8.24 -3.34
N TRP A 82 5.62 -9.32 -2.61
CA TRP A 82 6.69 -10.23 -3.02
C TRP A 82 6.37 -11.00 -4.31
N VAL A 83 5.11 -11.42 -4.49
CA VAL A 83 4.66 -12.06 -5.74
C VAL A 83 4.74 -11.08 -6.92
N VAL A 84 4.31 -9.82 -6.72
CA VAL A 84 4.42 -8.75 -7.71
C VAL A 84 5.88 -8.51 -8.10
N PHE A 85 6.79 -8.45 -7.12
CA PHE A 85 8.23 -8.33 -7.38
C PHE A 85 8.75 -9.48 -8.25
N GLY A 86 8.44 -10.74 -7.89
CA GLY A 86 8.84 -11.91 -8.67
C GLY A 86 8.29 -11.89 -10.11
N TYR A 87 7.03 -11.51 -10.28
CA TYR A 87 6.41 -11.33 -11.60
C TYR A 87 7.15 -10.27 -12.44
N LEU A 88 7.50 -9.13 -11.84
CA LEU A 88 8.22 -8.06 -12.53
C LEU A 88 9.65 -8.47 -12.91
N CYS A 89 10.34 -9.26 -12.08
CA CYS A 89 11.64 -9.84 -12.44
C CYS A 89 11.57 -10.70 -13.71
N ILE A 90 10.52 -11.52 -13.85
CA ILE A 90 10.28 -12.28 -15.09
C ILE A 90 10.09 -11.29 -16.26
N GLY A 91 9.31 -10.22 -16.05
CA GLY A 91 9.12 -9.15 -17.04
C GLY A 91 10.42 -8.47 -17.48
N VAL A 92 11.34 -8.19 -16.55
CA VAL A 92 12.67 -7.64 -16.85
C VAL A 92 13.44 -8.56 -17.78
N VAL A 93 13.51 -9.86 -17.47
CA VAL A 93 14.21 -10.86 -18.29
C VAL A 93 13.59 -10.95 -19.68
N MET A 94 12.26 -11.02 -19.76
CA MET A 94 11.53 -11.10 -21.03
C MET A 94 11.76 -9.85 -21.90
N ASN A 95 11.78 -8.66 -21.29
CA ASN A 95 12.06 -7.42 -22.00
C ASN A 95 13.52 -7.33 -22.44
N ALA A 96 14.47 -7.78 -21.62
CA ALA A 96 15.90 -7.79 -21.93
C ALA A 96 16.24 -8.70 -23.12
N VAL A 97 15.57 -9.86 -23.22
CA VAL A 97 15.76 -10.84 -24.30
C VAL A 97 14.90 -10.51 -25.54
N SER A 98 14.06 -9.46 -25.50
CA SER A 98 13.21 -9.10 -26.63
C SER A 98 14.01 -8.89 -27.91
N ARG A 99 13.47 -9.32 -29.06
CA ARG A 99 14.07 -9.11 -30.38
C ARG A 99 13.98 -7.65 -30.85
N SER A 100 13.09 -6.84 -30.25
CA SER A 100 12.90 -5.42 -30.57
C SER A 100 13.88 -4.52 -29.83
N ARG A 101 14.71 -3.76 -30.56
CA ARG A 101 15.62 -2.76 -29.96
C ARG A 101 14.87 -1.70 -29.13
N PRO A 102 13.79 -1.07 -29.63
CA PRO A 102 13.02 -0.11 -28.83
C PRO A 102 12.46 -0.70 -27.54
N GLU A 103 11.97 -1.94 -27.58
CA GLU A 103 11.44 -2.62 -26.39
C GLU A 103 12.56 -2.90 -25.38
N ARG A 104 13.72 -3.40 -25.84
CA ARG A 104 14.88 -3.61 -24.94
C ARG A 104 15.35 -2.32 -24.27
N VAL A 105 15.46 -1.23 -25.01
CA VAL A 105 16.03 0.04 -24.51
C VAL A 105 15.05 0.80 -23.63
N VAL A 106 13.74 0.67 -23.84
CA VAL A 106 12.71 1.42 -23.07
C VAL A 106 12.06 0.56 -22.00
N MET A 107 11.62 -0.65 -22.34
CA MET A 107 10.82 -1.49 -21.44
C MET A 107 11.67 -2.23 -20.41
N THR A 108 12.92 -2.59 -20.74
CA THR A 108 13.82 -3.23 -19.75
C THR A 108 14.12 -2.29 -18.57
N PRO A 109 14.60 -1.04 -18.77
CA PRO A 109 14.85 -0.16 -17.64
C PRO A 109 13.56 0.20 -16.89
N LEU A 110 12.44 0.42 -17.59
CA LEU A 110 11.14 0.65 -16.94
C LEU A 110 10.74 -0.54 -16.04
N ALA A 111 10.81 -1.76 -16.56
CA ALA A 111 10.51 -2.97 -15.79
C ALA A 111 11.49 -3.15 -14.61
N ALA A 112 12.77 -2.81 -14.79
CA ALA A 112 13.77 -2.91 -13.73
C ALA A 112 13.51 -1.91 -12.60
N VAL A 113 13.13 -0.67 -12.94
CA VAL A 113 12.73 0.34 -11.96
C VAL A 113 11.46 -0.10 -11.23
N LEU A 114 10.44 -0.58 -11.95
CA LEU A 114 9.23 -1.12 -11.33
C LEU A 114 9.54 -2.29 -10.39
N ALA A 115 10.39 -3.23 -10.80
CA ALA A 115 10.81 -4.35 -9.96
C ALA A 115 11.55 -3.86 -8.71
N LEU A 116 12.47 -2.89 -8.84
CA LEU A 116 13.18 -2.33 -7.70
C LEU A 116 12.23 -1.63 -6.72
N LEU A 117 11.27 -0.85 -7.22
CA LEU A 117 10.28 -0.18 -6.38
C LEU A 117 9.37 -1.20 -5.68
N ALA A 118 8.92 -2.24 -6.38
CA ALA A 118 8.14 -3.33 -5.79
C ALA A 118 8.92 -4.08 -4.71
N PHE A 119 10.23 -4.32 -4.93
CA PHE A 119 11.12 -4.92 -3.94
C PHE A 119 11.21 -4.05 -2.68
N VAL A 120 11.43 -2.75 -2.83
CA VAL A 120 11.51 -1.81 -1.69
C VAL A 120 10.18 -1.80 -0.92
N VAL A 121 9.04 -1.75 -1.62
CA VAL A 121 7.71 -1.85 -0.96
C VAL A 121 7.55 -3.16 -0.18
N ALA A 122 7.90 -4.29 -0.79
CA ALA A 122 7.82 -5.60 -0.15
C ALA A 122 8.75 -5.73 1.06
N LEU A 123 9.91 -5.07 1.01
CA LEU A 123 10.90 -5.06 2.08
C LEU A 123 10.47 -4.16 3.26
N THR A 124 9.93 -2.98 2.98
CA THR A 124 9.53 -2.03 4.04
C THR A 124 8.22 -2.41 4.73
N GLY A 125 7.32 -3.11 4.03
CA GLY A 125 6.01 -3.49 4.58
C GLY A 125 5.08 -2.30 4.82
N PRO A 126 4.09 -2.46 5.72
CA PRO A 126 3.12 -1.42 6.06
C PRO A 126 3.79 -0.16 6.61
N VAL A 127 3.30 1.01 6.20
CA VAL A 127 3.80 2.30 6.68
C VAL A 127 3.18 2.61 8.04
N SER A 128 4.01 2.99 9.01
CA SER A 128 3.56 3.52 10.29
C SER A 128 3.10 4.99 10.15
N HIS A 129 1.98 5.34 10.78
CA HIS A 129 1.44 6.70 10.84
C HIS A 129 1.47 7.22 12.28
N GLU A 130 1.60 8.54 12.45
CA GLU A 130 1.46 9.17 13.76
C GLU A 130 -0.03 9.34 14.09
N PHE A 131 -0.45 8.75 15.19
CA PHE A 131 -1.77 8.90 15.79
C PHE A 131 -1.70 9.88 16.95
N ARG A 132 -2.73 10.71 17.07
CA ARG A 132 -2.91 11.69 18.16
C ARG A 132 -4.35 11.64 18.63
N GLY A 133 -4.57 11.33 19.90
CA GLY A 133 -5.92 11.26 20.47
C GLY A 133 -5.98 10.46 21.75
N MET A 134 -7.20 10.20 22.21
CA MET A 134 -7.46 9.44 23.43
C MET A 134 -7.33 7.94 23.17
N VAL A 135 -6.61 7.26 24.06
CA VAL A 135 -6.67 5.81 24.21
C VAL A 135 -7.44 5.51 25.49
N LEU A 136 -8.34 4.54 25.45
CA LEU A 136 -9.24 4.20 26.55
C LEU A 136 -9.35 2.68 26.71
N ASP A 137 -9.38 2.21 27.94
CA ASP A 137 -9.48 0.79 28.29
C ASP A 137 -10.54 0.60 29.37
N GLN A 138 -11.61 -0.13 29.05
CA GLN A 138 -12.72 -0.46 29.98
C GLN A 138 -12.54 -1.82 30.67
N GLY A 139 -11.41 -2.50 30.44
CA GLY A 139 -11.12 -3.85 30.95
C GLY A 139 -11.15 -4.94 29.87
N ASP A 140 -11.71 -4.66 28.69
CA ASP A 140 -11.70 -5.56 27.53
C ASP A 140 -10.50 -5.32 26.59
N GLY A 141 -9.66 -4.34 26.91
CA GLY A 141 -8.50 -3.95 26.12
C GLY A 141 -8.53 -2.46 25.73
N PRO A 142 -7.37 -1.87 25.42
CA PRO A 142 -7.29 -0.47 25.02
C PRO A 142 -7.77 -0.28 23.58
N VAL A 143 -8.52 0.79 23.35
CA VAL A 143 -9.03 1.23 22.05
C VAL A 143 -8.63 2.69 21.78
N PHE A 144 -8.46 3.07 20.52
CA PHE A 144 -8.20 4.46 20.13
C PHE A 144 -9.53 5.15 19.82
N CYS A 145 -9.86 6.23 20.53
CA CYS A 145 -11.11 6.95 20.32
C CYS A 145 -11.02 7.80 19.03
N ASP A 146 -11.78 7.43 17.99
CA ASP A 146 -11.98 8.32 16.82
C ASP A 146 -12.86 9.52 17.20
N THR A 147 -13.91 9.24 17.98
CA THR A 147 -14.81 10.25 18.56
C THR A 147 -14.87 10.05 20.06
N ILE A 148 -14.85 11.14 20.82
CA ILE A 148 -14.95 11.15 22.29
C ILE A 148 -16.33 11.66 22.69
N MET A 149 -17.01 10.94 23.58
CA MET A 149 -18.24 11.39 24.22
C MET A 149 -17.92 12.01 25.58
N GLU A 150 -18.24 13.30 25.74
CA GLU A 150 -17.95 14.10 26.94
C GLU A 150 -18.79 13.63 28.15
N SER A 151 -18.30 12.59 28.81
CA SER A 151 -18.81 12.01 30.06
C SER A 151 -17.64 11.71 30.99
N TYR A 152 -17.94 11.36 32.25
CA TYR A 152 -16.92 10.99 33.23
C TYR A 152 -17.30 9.66 33.90
N PRO A 153 -16.60 8.55 33.62
CA PRO A 153 -15.49 8.37 32.66
C PRO A 153 -15.89 8.67 31.19
N PRO A 154 -14.96 9.11 30.32
CA PRO A 154 -15.24 9.33 28.90
C PRO A 154 -15.58 8.01 28.19
N GLN A 155 -16.19 8.12 27.00
CA GLN A 155 -16.52 6.97 26.15
C GLN A 155 -16.06 7.22 24.72
N CYS A 156 -15.58 6.17 24.04
CA CYS A 156 -15.29 6.26 22.61
C CYS A 156 -16.55 6.01 21.76
N GLY A 157 -16.57 6.54 20.54
CA GLY A 157 -17.55 6.18 19.52
C GLY A 157 -17.40 4.73 19.02
N SER A 158 -18.32 4.29 18.16
CA SER A 158 -18.35 2.91 17.68
C SER A 158 -17.27 2.54 16.66
N LEU A 159 -16.52 3.53 16.14
CA LEU A 159 -15.47 3.37 15.13
C LEU A 159 -14.09 3.52 15.78
N SER A 160 -13.84 2.74 16.83
CA SER A 160 -12.63 2.80 17.62
C SER A 160 -11.80 1.53 17.44
N PRO A 161 -10.64 1.60 16.78
CA PRO A 161 -9.83 0.41 16.57
C PRO A 161 -9.18 -0.06 17.87
N ASP A 162 -9.07 -1.38 17.99
CA ASP A 162 -8.37 -2.04 19.09
C ASP A 162 -6.88 -1.69 19.05
N VAL A 163 -6.30 -1.29 20.17
CA VAL A 163 -4.88 -0.94 20.25
C VAL A 163 -4.08 -2.13 20.77
N VAL A 164 -3.25 -2.71 19.91
CA VAL A 164 -2.38 -3.83 20.26
C VAL A 164 -0.96 -3.34 20.54
N GLY A 165 -0.36 -3.85 21.61
CA GLY A 165 0.99 -3.44 22.05
C GLY A 165 1.01 -2.25 23.02
N TRP A 166 -0.16 -1.80 23.48
CA TRP A 166 -0.28 -0.74 24.48
C TRP A 166 0.10 -1.24 25.87
N GLN A 167 0.79 -0.41 26.65
CA GLN A 167 1.17 -0.70 28.04
C GLN A 167 0.94 0.53 28.90
N TRP A 168 0.06 0.44 29.90
CA TRP A 168 -0.28 1.56 30.77
C TRP A 168 0.80 1.90 31.80
N ASP A 169 1.51 0.89 32.32
CA ASP A 169 2.37 1.03 33.49
C ASP A 169 3.56 1.99 33.31
N SER A 170 3.97 2.26 32.06
CA SER A 170 5.07 3.19 31.75
C SER A 170 4.62 4.60 31.36
N LEU A 171 3.30 4.83 31.22
CA LEU A 171 2.76 6.07 30.66
C LEU A 171 2.44 7.09 31.75
N ALA A 172 2.85 8.34 31.49
CA ALA A 172 2.38 9.50 32.24
C ALA A 172 1.00 9.96 31.72
N GLY A 173 0.27 10.73 32.54
CA GLY A 173 -1.01 11.31 32.13
C GLY A 173 -2.18 10.32 32.05
N VAL A 174 -2.05 9.15 32.68
CA VAL A 174 -3.15 8.18 32.79
C VAL A 174 -4.14 8.65 33.84
N GLU A 175 -5.41 8.72 33.45
CA GLU A 175 -6.55 8.91 34.34
C GLU A 175 -7.28 7.57 34.52
N GLU A 176 -7.87 7.39 35.71
CA GLU A 176 -8.63 6.18 36.03
C GLU A 176 -9.83 6.51 36.92
N SER A 177 -11.00 5.98 36.55
CA SER A 177 -12.22 6.04 37.37
C SER A 177 -13.11 4.84 37.06
N ASP A 178 -13.71 4.24 38.10
CA ASP A 178 -14.58 3.06 38.00
C ASP A 178 -13.95 1.88 37.21
N GLY A 179 -12.63 1.72 37.29
CA GLY A 179 -11.88 0.68 36.58
C GLY A 179 -11.66 0.95 35.08
N ILE A 180 -12.11 2.10 34.57
CA ILE A 180 -11.84 2.57 33.21
C ILE A 180 -10.60 3.44 33.25
N ARG A 181 -9.61 3.15 32.39
CA ARG A 181 -8.38 3.93 32.24
C ARG A 181 -8.38 4.66 30.91
N TRP A 182 -7.92 5.90 30.88
CA TRP A 182 -7.77 6.65 29.64
C TRP A 182 -6.64 7.67 29.72
N GLY A 183 -6.24 8.19 28.56
CA GLY A 183 -5.34 9.33 28.45
C GLY A 183 -5.18 9.75 27.00
N GLU A 184 -4.66 10.95 26.78
CA GLU A 184 -4.42 11.51 25.45
C GLU A 184 -2.94 11.42 25.07
N TYR A 185 -2.66 10.83 23.91
CA TYR A 185 -1.30 10.47 23.50
C TYR A 185 -1.02 10.76 22.03
N SER A 186 0.27 10.93 21.72
CA SER A 186 0.83 10.82 20.38
C SER A 186 1.72 9.59 20.27
N PHE A 187 1.49 8.74 19.28
CA PHE A 187 2.27 7.52 19.06
C PHE A 187 2.27 7.11 17.59
N ASP A 188 3.27 6.32 17.19
CA ASP A 188 3.35 5.79 15.83
C ASP A 188 2.71 4.39 15.80
N GLY A 189 1.93 4.07 14.77
CA GLY A 189 1.25 2.77 14.66
C GLY A 189 0.91 2.37 13.22
N VAL A 190 0.51 1.12 13.04
CA VAL A 190 0.04 0.57 11.76
C VAL A 190 -1.38 0.09 11.93
N ILE A 191 -2.28 0.51 11.03
CA ILE A 191 -3.66 0.02 10.97
C ILE A 191 -3.71 -1.24 10.10
N ASP A 192 -4.47 -2.24 10.56
CA ASP A 192 -4.86 -3.44 9.83
C ASP A 192 -6.35 -3.72 10.11
N GLY A 193 -7.25 -3.22 9.27
CA GLY A 193 -8.68 -3.23 9.55
C GLY A 193 -9.03 -2.44 10.82
N ASP A 194 -9.76 -3.07 11.75
CA ASP A 194 -10.19 -2.45 13.01
C ASP A 194 -9.13 -2.56 14.13
N THR A 195 -7.88 -2.87 13.80
CA THR A 195 -6.80 -3.01 14.77
C THR A 195 -5.65 -2.04 14.47
N LEU A 196 -5.20 -1.34 15.50
CA LEU A 196 -4.08 -0.43 15.50
C LEU A 196 -2.90 -1.04 16.28
N PHE A 197 -1.84 -1.41 15.58
CA PHE A 197 -0.62 -1.95 16.19
C PHE A 197 0.35 -0.82 16.52
N VAL A 198 0.69 -0.67 17.81
CA VAL A 198 1.65 0.35 18.26
C VAL A 198 3.06 -0.02 17.84
N SER A 199 3.78 0.95 17.28
CA SER A 199 5.19 0.80 16.91
C SER A 199 6.08 0.83 18.15
N GLU A 200 7.35 0.43 18.01
CA GLU A 200 8.29 0.30 19.14
C GLU A 200 8.55 1.59 19.93
N ARG A 201 8.21 2.76 19.37
CA ARG A 201 8.41 4.04 20.05
C ARG A 201 7.34 4.25 21.11
N GLU A 202 7.76 4.55 22.33
CA GLU A 202 6.87 4.81 23.45
C GLU A 202 5.90 5.98 23.17
N PRO A 203 4.60 5.82 23.48
CA PRO A 203 3.62 6.90 23.40
C PRO A 203 4.00 8.11 24.26
N ARG A 204 3.77 9.32 23.74
CA ARG A 204 4.00 10.56 24.48
C ARG A 204 2.67 11.21 24.85
N PRO A 205 2.47 11.64 26.11
CA PRO A 205 1.25 12.33 26.50
C PRO A 205 1.09 13.63 25.69
N LEU A 206 -0.15 13.95 25.34
CA LEU A 206 -0.51 15.24 24.75
C LEU A 206 -0.57 16.33 25.85
N PRO A 207 -0.24 17.58 25.51
CA PRO A 207 -0.25 18.70 26.45
C PRO A 207 -1.65 19.17 26.84
#